data_AF-A0A9D6LR07-F1
#
_entry.id   AF-A0A9D6LR07-F1
#
_cell.length_a   1.000
_cell.length_b   1.000
_cell.length_c   1.000
_cell.angle_alpha   90.00
_cell.angle_beta   90.00
_cell.angle_gamma   90.00
#
_symmetry.space_group_name_H-M   'P 1'
#
loop_
_entity.id
_entity.type
_entity.pdbx_description
1 polymer ?
#
loop_
_entity_poly.entity_id
_entity_poly.type
_entity_poly.pdbx_seq_one_letter_code
_entity_poly.pdbx_strand_id
1 'polypeptide(L)'
;MLTTLYSANSLEEMDICLRQAAEQHGCSIIGEYDLSSKLRDRGLSTGRKIRVYELCDPIAYSKLLERNPAMGAVLPLRISVHAMEGGVQLSAVSLASLGRSVEDPDMVPLIQEMEMAIREIMTAASRQHHGRAAAGPRKTDTYVHEGAMEGQVSQRGQIPQRIDRLGTKVEDLAGTGGHDAPGG
;
A
#
# COMPACT_ATOMS: atom_id res chain seq x y z
N MET A 1 -21.74 -9.05 -10.20
CA MET A 1 -20.76 -9.63 -11.13
C MET A 1 -19.43 -8.92 -10.89
N LEU A 2 -18.31 -9.63 -10.81
CA LEU A 2 -16.99 -9.08 -10.48
C LEU A 2 -16.17 -8.87 -11.74
N THR A 3 -15.35 -7.82 -11.76
CA THR A 3 -14.24 -7.66 -12.70
C THR A 3 -13.00 -8.24 -12.06
N THR A 4 -12.34 -9.20 -12.73
CA THR A 4 -11.18 -9.91 -12.19
C THR A 4 -9.99 -9.87 -13.14
N LEU A 5 -8.79 -9.65 -12.59
CA LEU A 5 -7.53 -9.71 -13.33
C LEU A 5 -6.52 -10.56 -12.57
N TYR A 6 -5.59 -11.16 -13.31
CA TYR A 6 -4.48 -11.92 -12.75
C TYR A 6 -3.16 -11.17 -12.97
N SER A 7 -2.26 -11.29 -12.01
CA SER A 7 -0.89 -10.79 -12.12
C SER A 7 0.08 -11.78 -11.50
N ALA A 8 1.28 -11.86 -12.05
CA ALA A 8 2.38 -12.65 -11.50
C ALA A 8 3.07 -11.95 -10.31
N ASN A 9 2.73 -10.68 -10.04
CA ASN A 9 3.27 -9.93 -8.92
C ASN A 9 2.89 -10.61 -7.58
N SER A 10 3.78 -10.49 -6.60
CA SER A 10 3.48 -10.82 -5.21
C SER A 10 2.46 -9.85 -4.60
N LEU A 11 1.93 -10.20 -3.42
CA LEU A 11 0.98 -9.34 -2.71
C LEU A 11 1.62 -8.00 -2.31
N GLU A 12 2.91 -8.04 -1.94
CA GLU A 12 3.71 -6.89 -1.57
C GLU A 12 4.03 -5.99 -2.77
N GLU A 13 4.40 -6.57 -3.91
CA GLU A 13 4.57 -5.80 -5.15
C GLU A 13 3.25 -5.18 -5.58
N MET A 14 2.14 -5.91 -5.47
CA MET A 14 0.83 -5.42 -5.87
C MET A 14 0.35 -4.22 -5.04
N ASP A 15 0.69 -4.15 -3.75
CA ASP A 15 0.41 -2.95 -2.93
C ASP A 15 1.08 -1.71 -3.54
N ILE A 16 2.38 -1.81 -3.87
CA ILE A 16 3.14 -0.71 -4.49
C ILE A 16 2.53 -0.34 -5.85
N CYS A 17 2.25 -1.35 -6.68
CA CYS A 17 1.72 -1.16 -8.03
C CYS A 17 0.34 -0.47 -8.00
N LEU A 18 -0.55 -0.89 -7.08
CA LEU A 18 -1.88 -0.31 -6.94
C LEU A 18 -1.83 1.13 -6.48
N ARG A 19 -0.97 1.46 -5.50
CA ARG A 19 -0.79 2.83 -5.02
C ARG A 19 -0.28 3.75 -6.13
N GLN A 20 0.76 3.32 -6.85
CA GLN A 20 1.31 4.06 -7.98
C GLN A 20 0.29 4.24 -9.12
N ALA A 21 -0.42 3.17 -9.48
CA ALA A 21 -1.45 3.22 -10.51
C ALA A 21 -2.60 4.14 -10.11
N ALA A 22 -3.05 4.09 -8.85
CA ALA A 22 -4.08 4.99 -8.35
C ALA A 22 -3.66 6.46 -8.48
N GLU A 23 -2.47 6.81 -7.99
CA GLU A 23 -1.93 8.18 -8.06
C GLU A 23 -1.83 8.69 -9.51
N GLN A 24 -1.37 7.85 -10.44
CA GLN A 24 -1.28 8.20 -11.86
C GLN A 24 -2.64 8.50 -12.51
N HIS A 25 -3.73 7.97 -11.95
CA HIS A 25 -5.10 8.23 -12.39
C HIS A 25 -5.80 9.29 -11.53
N GLY A 26 -5.06 10.07 -10.73
CA GLY A 26 -5.63 11.10 -9.85
C GLY A 26 -6.44 10.55 -8.68
N CYS A 27 -6.33 9.26 -8.41
CA CYS A 27 -6.96 8.58 -7.30
C CYS A 27 -5.98 8.38 -6.14
N SER A 28 -6.48 7.96 -4.98
CA SER A 28 -5.66 7.60 -3.82
C SER A 28 -6.18 6.35 -3.13
N ILE A 29 -5.28 5.57 -2.54
CA ILE A 29 -5.66 4.49 -1.63
C ILE A 29 -5.81 5.10 -0.24
N ILE A 30 -7.04 5.14 0.27
CA ILE A 30 -7.39 5.76 1.56
C ILE A 30 -7.55 4.73 2.69
N GLY A 31 -7.65 3.45 2.35
CA GLY A 31 -7.78 2.36 3.31
C GLY A 31 -7.16 1.06 2.78
N GLU A 32 -6.58 0.28 3.69
CA GLU A 32 -6.07 -1.06 3.44
C GLU A 32 -6.47 -1.96 4.61
N TYR A 33 -7.00 -3.15 4.29
CA TYR A 33 -7.41 -4.13 5.27
C TYR A 33 -6.80 -5.49 4.95
N ASP A 34 -5.91 -5.98 5.82
CA ASP A 34 -5.50 -7.39 5.82
C ASP A 34 -6.62 -8.24 6.42
N LEU A 35 -7.55 -8.64 5.56
CA LEU A 35 -8.73 -9.40 5.95
C LEU A 35 -8.33 -10.77 6.52
N SER A 36 -7.26 -11.37 5.99
CA SER A 36 -6.74 -12.63 6.51
C SER A 36 -6.25 -12.49 7.95
N SER A 37 -5.55 -11.40 8.27
CA SER A 37 -5.14 -11.12 9.65
C SER A 37 -6.33 -10.89 10.56
N LYS A 38 -7.30 -10.09 10.14
CA LYS A 38 -8.50 -9.80 10.93
C LYS A 38 -9.32 -11.06 11.25
N LEU A 39 -9.36 -12.03 10.35
CA LEU A 39 -10.00 -13.32 10.61
C LEU A 39 -9.17 -14.19 11.56
N ARG A 40 -7.84 -14.23 11.39
CA ARG A 40 -6.94 -14.98 12.28
C ARG A 40 -6.98 -14.49 13.72
N ASP A 41 -7.16 -13.18 13.93
CA ASP A 41 -7.34 -12.59 15.27
C ASP A 41 -8.53 -13.20 16.02
N ARG A 42 -9.48 -13.81 15.30
CA ARG A 42 -10.65 -14.52 15.84
C ARG A 42 -10.57 -16.04 15.72
N GLY A 43 -9.39 -16.59 15.40
CA GLY A 43 -9.19 -18.03 15.19
C GLY A 43 -9.77 -18.56 13.87
N LEU A 44 -10.16 -17.68 12.94
CA LEU A 44 -10.71 -18.07 11.64
C LEU A 44 -9.63 -18.03 10.56
N SER A 45 -9.63 -18.98 9.63
CA SER A 45 -8.68 -19.01 8.51
C SER A 45 -9.38 -19.44 7.22
N THR A 46 -9.02 -18.76 6.13
CA THR A 46 -9.49 -19.07 4.77
C THR A 46 -8.45 -19.84 3.96
N GLY A 47 -7.26 -20.09 4.53
CA GLY A 47 -6.11 -20.65 3.81
C GLY A 47 -5.49 -19.71 2.76
N ARG A 48 -6.02 -18.49 2.59
CA ARG A 48 -5.56 -17.52 1.59
C ARG A 48 -5.15 -16.21 2.27
N LYS A 49 -4.14 -15.55 1.71
CA LYS A 49 -3.82 -14.15 2.04
C LYS A 49 -4.69 -13.24 1.18
N ILE A 50 -5.46 -12.35 1.83
CA ILE A 50 -6.43 -11.46 1.19
C ILE A 50 -6.23 -10.07 1.80
N ARG A 51 -5.97 -9.09 0.93
CA ARG A 51 -5.98 -7.67 1.28
C ARG A 51 -7.07 -6.96 0.48
N VAL A 52 -7.74 -6.01 1.12
CA VAL A 52 -8.76 -5.16 0.49
C VAL A 52 -8.28 -3.72 0.55
N TYR A 53 -8.32 -3.04 -0.58
CA TYR A 53 -7.95 -1.64 -0.72
C TYR A 53 -9.18 -0.80 -1.02
N GLU A 54 -9.25 0.38 -0.39
CA GLU A 54 -10.25 1.40 -0.64
C GLU A 54 -9.65 2.52 -1.46
N LEU A 55 -10.18 2.68 -2.68
CA LEU A 55 -9.76 3.66 -3.67
C LEU A 55 -10.69 4.88 -3.60
N CYS A 56 -10.13 6.09 -3.67
CA CYS A 56 -10.86 7.34 -3.68
C CYS A 56 -10.47 8.18 -4.91
N ASP A 57 -11.47 8.54 -5.71
CA ASP A 57 -11.36 9.60 -6.73
C ASP A 57 -12.10 10.83 -6.18
N PRO A 58 -11.38 11.85 -5.67
CA PRO A 58 -12.02 12.98 -5.01
C PRO A 58 -12.91 13.80 -5.96
N ILE A 59 -12.58 13.87 -7.25
CA ILE A 59 -13.33 14.67 -8.23
C ILE A 59 -14.62 13.94 -8.60
N ALA A 60 -14.53 12.65 -8.94
CA ALA A 60 -15.72 11.86 -9.25
C ALA A 60 -16.65 11.75 -8.03
N TYR A 61 -16.07 11.59 -6.83
CA TYR A 61 -16.86 11.43 -5.60
C TYR A 61 -17.60 12.71 -5.25
N SER A 62 -16.97 13.89 -5.40
CA SER A 62 -17.66 15.17 -5.18
C SER A 62 -18.87 15.30 -6.10
N LYS A 63 -18.69 15.07 -7.41
CA LYS A 63 -19.78 15.14 -8.39
C LYS A 63 -20.91 14.17 -8.07
N LEU A 64 -20.58 12.95 -7.67
CA LEU A 64 -21.56 11.90 -7.36
C LEU A 64 -22.34 12.23 -6.07
N LEU A 65 -21.65 12.69 -5.04
CA LEU A 65 -22.24 13.02 -3.73
C LEU A 65 -23.05 14.32 -3.77
N GLU A 66 -22.66 15.30 -4.59
CA GLU A 66 -23.44 16.52 -4.83
C GLU A 66 -24.80 16.20 -5.47
N ARG A 67 -24.85 15.22 -6.39
CA ARG A 67 -26.09 14.78 -7.01
C ARG A 67 -26.93 13.90 -6.09
N ASN A 68 -26.30 12.93 -5.44
CA ASN A 68 -26.97 12.01 -4.54
C ASN A 68 -26.07 11.64 -3.34
N PRO A 69 -26.27 12.27 -2.18
CA PRO A 69 -25.51 11.97 -0.97
C PRO A 69 -25.61 10.50 -0.51
N ALA A 70 -26.70 9.80 -0.85
CA ALA A 70 -26.87 8.39 -0.50
C ALA A 70 -25.84 7.49 -1.20
N MET A 71 -25.19 7.96 -2.26
CA MET A 71 -24.08 7.26 -2.90
C MET A 71 -22.90 7.05 -1.97
N GLY A 72 -22.79 7.79 -0.87
CA GLY A 72 -21.82 7.49 0.20
C GLY A 72 -21.91 6.06 0.75
N ALA A 73 -23.07 5.40 0.64
CA ALA A 73 -23.24 4.01 1.07
C ALA A 73 -22.50 2.99 0.19
N VAL A 74 -22.13 3.37 -1.04
CA VAL A 74 -21.40 2.51 -1.99
C VAL A 74 -19.96 2.96 -2.21
N LEU A 75 -19.56 4.06 -1.58
CA LEU A 75 -18.19 4.56 -1.56
C LEU A 75 -17.50 4.20 -0.23
N PRO A 76 -16.16 4.12 -0.20
CA PRO A 76 -15.23 4.14 -1.35
C PRO A 76 -15.30 2.85 -2.19
N LEU A 77 -14.77 2.92 -3.41
CA LEU A 77 -14.64 1.76 -4.29
C LEU A 77 -13.60 0.79 -3.74
N ARG A 78 -13.82 -0.52 -3.91
CA ARG A 78 -12.97 -1.56 -3.31
C ARG A 78 -12.30 -2.43 -4.37
N ILE A 79 -11.01 -2.68 -4.17
CA ILE A 79 -10.22 -3.69 -4.88
C ILE A 79 -9.78 -4.74 -3.87
N SER A 80 -10.18 -5.99 -4.07
CA SER A 80 -9.68 -7.13 -3.32
C SER A 80 -8.51 -7.76 -4.07
N VAL A 81 -7.43 -8.06 -3.37
CA VAL A 81 -6.28 -8.79 -3.89
C VAL A 81 -6.06 -10.01 -3.02
N HIS A 82 -6.05 -11.19 -3.63
CA HIS A 82 -5.71 -12.40 -2.91
C HIS A 82 -4.61 -13.20 -3.59
N ALA A 83 -3.78 -13.81 -2.75
CA ALA A 83 -2.69 -14.67 -3.20
C ALA A 83 -3.24 -15.96 -3.83
N MET A 84 -2.60 -16.36 -4.92
CA MET A 84 -2.85 -17.60 -5.65
C MET A 84 -1.52 -18.25 -6.00
N GLU A 85 -1.55 -19.45 -6.56
CA GLU A 85 -0.35 -20.06 -7.11
C GLU A 85 0.17 -19.21 -8.28
N GLY A 86 1.45 -18.83 -8.23
CA GLY A 86 2.09 -18.04 -9.30
C GLY A 86 1.81 -16.53 -9.28
N GLY A 87 1.11 -16.00 -8.26
CA GLY A 87 0.92 -14.55 -8.12
C GLY A 87 -0.33 -14.15 -7.32
N VAL A 88 -1.09 -13.20 -7.85
CA VAL A 88 -2.31 -12.67 -7.22
C VAL A 88 -3.46 -12.52 -8.23
N GLN A 89 -4.68 -12.60 -7.71
CA GLN A 89 -5.88 -12.16 -8.43
C GLN A 89 -6.43 -10.90 -7.78
N LEU A 90 -6.65 -9.88 -8.62
CA LEU A 90 -7.36 -8.67 -8.27
C LEU A 90 -8.84 -8.84 -8.61
N SER A 91 -9.73 -8.28 -7.81
CA SER A 91 -11.16 -8.33 -8.03
C SER A 91 -11.84 -7.05 -7.54
N ALA A 92 -12.70 -6.47 -8.37
CA ALA A 92 -13.55 -5.34 -8.01
C ALA A 92 -15.01 -5.64 -8.38
N VAL A 93 -15.94 -5.00 -7.67
CA VAL A 93 -17.36 -5.07 -8.03
C VAL A 93 -17.57 -4.24 -9.30
N SER A 94 -18.20 -4.84 -10.33
CA SER A 94 -18.62 -4.07 -11.51
C SER A 94 -19.74 -3.10 -11.11
N LEU A 95 -19.59 -1.83 -11.50
CA LEU A 95 -20.56 -0.79 -11.22
C LEU A 95 -21.72 -0.78 -12.23
N ALA A 96 -21.68 -1.60 -13.27
CA ALA A 96 -22.74 -1.71 -14.27
C ALA A 96 -24.10 -2.00 -13.63
N SER A 97 -24.14 -2.80 -12.57
CA SER A 97 -25.38 -3.05 -11.81
C SER A 97 -25.85 -1.82 -11.04
N LEU A 98 -24.93 -1.05 -10.47
CA LEU A 98 -25.24 0.19 -9.76
C LEU A 98 -25.82 1.22 -10.73
N GLY A 99 -25.21 1.38 -11.92
CA GLY A 99 -25.71 2.27 -12.97
C GLY A 99 -27.13 1.91 -13.44
N ARG A 100 -27.51 0.63 -13.44
CA ARG A 100 -28.89 0.20 -13.78
C ARG A 100 -29.92 0.47 -12.67
N SER A 101 -29.48 0.60 -11.42
CA SER A 101 -30.35 0.83 -10.26
C SER A 101 -30.54 2.31 -9.92
N VAL A 102 -29.78 3.20 -10.56
CA VAL A 102 -29.86 4.63 -10.31
C VAL A 102 -30.97 5.24 -11.16
N GLU A 103 -31.82 6.04 -10.52
CA GLU A 103 -32.95 6.71 -11.17
C GLU A 103 -32.52 7.96 -11.96
N ASP A 104 -31.46 8.64 -11.54
CA ASP A 104 -30.92 9.83 -12.21
C ASP A 104 -30.09 9.44 -13.44
N PRO A 105 -30.56 9.72 -14.68
CA PRO A 105 -29.82 9.37 -15.89
C PRO A 105 -28.47 10.10 -16.01
N ASP A 106 -28.31 11.27 -15.40
CA ASP A 106 -27.07 12.04 -15.44
C ASP A 106 -25.96 11.40 -14.57
N MET A 107 -26.32 10.52 -13.64
CA MET A 107 -25.36 9.77 -12.84
C MET A 107 -24.78 8.56 -13.59
N VAL A 108 -25.45 8.08 -14.63
CA VAL A 108 -24.99 6.89 -15.39
C VAL A 108 -23.60 7.11 -16.00
N PRO A 109 -23.31 8.24 -16.69
CA PRO A 109 -21.97 8.53 -17.18
C PRO A 109 -20.91 8.61 -16.08
N LEU A 110 -21.24 9.23 -14.93
CA LEU A 110 -20.31 9.33 -13.79
C LEU A 110 -19.94 7.94 -13.26
N ILE A 111 -20.92 7.04 -13.15
CA ILE A 111 -20.69 5.66 -12.70
C ILE A 111 -19.85 4.88 -13.73
N GLN A 112 -20.09 5.09 -15.02
CA GLN A 112 -19.30 4.48 -16.09
C GLN A 112 -17.85 4.96 -16.08
N GLU A 113 -17.62 6.26 -15.89
CA GLU A 113 -16.27 6.85 -15.74
C GLU A 113 -15.52 6.20 -14.57
N MET A 114 -16.18 6.06 -13.42
CA MET A 114 -15.62 5.38 -12.25
C MET A 114 -15.30 3.89 -12.51
N GLU A 115 -16.17 3.18 -13.25
CA GLU A 115 -15.92 1.79 -13.63
C GLU A 115 -14.75 1.64 -14.61
N MET A 116 -14.58 2.59 -15.52
CA MET A 116 -13.41 2.62 -16.39
C MET A 116 -12.14 2.89 -15.60
N ALA A 117 -12.14 3.91 -14.72
CA ALA A 117 -10.99 4.27 -13.92
C ALA A 117 -10.49 3.10 -13.05
N ILE A 118 -11.39 2.41 -12.33
CA ILE A 118 -10.97 1.26 -11.51
C ILE A 118 -10.39 0.13 -12.36
N ARG A 119 -10.97 -0.12 -13.55
CA ARG A 119 -10.46 -1.15 -14.47
C ARG A 119 -9.08 -0.79 -15.02
N GLU A 120 -8.87 0.48 -15.36
CA GLU A 120 -7.58 0.98 -15.85
C GLU A 120 -6.51 0.91 -14.77
N ILE A 121 -6.84 1.32 -13.54
CA ILE A 121 -5.93 1.19 -12.38
C ILE A 121 -5.58 -0.28 -12.13
N MET A 122 -6.56 -1.18 -12.09
CA MET A 122 -6.30 -2.61 -11.92
C MET A 122 -5.43 -3.17 -13.05
N THR A 123 -5.65 -2.73 -14.29
CA THR A 123 -4.88 -3.16 -15.46
C THR A 123 -3.45 -2.62 -15.42
N ALA A 124 -3.27 -1.37 -15.02
CA ALA A 124 -1.96 -0.76 -14.87
C ALA A 124 -1.16 -1.47 -13.78
N ALA A 125 -1.78 -1.70 -12.61
CA ALA A 125 -1.16 -2.40 -11.50
C ALA A 125 -0.86 -3.89 -11.78
N SER A 126 -1.65 -4.55 -12.64
CA SER A 126 -1.45 -5.96 -12.97
C SER A 126 -0.28 -6.21 -13.91
N ARG A 127 0.17 -5.19 -14.65
CA ARG A 127 1.33 -5.30 -15.56
C ARG A 127 2.58 -5.61 -14.73
N GLN A 128 3.38 -6.57 -15.18
CA GLN A 128 4.60 -6.94 -14.49
C GLN A 128 5.51 -5.73 -14.36
N HIS A 129 5.94 -5.45 -13.13
CA HIS A 129 7.15 -4.66 -12.96
C HIS A 129 8.32 -5.59 -13.26
N HIS A 130 8.86 -5.51 -14.48
CA HIS A 130 10.20 -6.02 -14.75
C HIS A 130 11.21 -5.15 -13.98
N GLY A 131 11.28 -5.34 -12.67
CA GLY A 131 12.48 -5.03 -11.93
C GLY A 131 13.60 -5.86 -12.54
N ARG A 132 14.52 -5.18 -13.23
CA ARG A 132 15.84 -5.68 -13.64
C ARG A 132 16.31 -6.75 -12.66
N ALA A 133 16.41 -7.99 -13.15
CA ALA A 133 16.96 -9.10 -12.39
C ALA A 133 18.32 -8.67 -11.81
N ALA A 134 18.38 -8.47 -10.50
CA ALA A 134 19.65 -8.42 -9.81
C ALA A 134 20.20 -9.84 -9.79
N ALA A 135 21.03 -10.16 -10.78
CA ALA A 135 21.98 -11.26 -10.66
C ALA A 135 22.81 -11.01 -9.38
N GLY A 136 22.62 -11.86 -8.36
CA GLY A 136 23.24 -11.71 -7.05
C GLY A 136 24.71 -12.15 -7.02
N PRO A 137 25.37 -12.18 -5.84
CA PRO A 137 26.53 -13.01 -5.65
C PRO A 137 26.14 -14.33 -4.97
N ARG A 138 26.42 -15.41 -5.68
CA ARG A 138 26.44 -16.80 -5.24
C ARG A 138 27.48 -16.92 -4.11
N LYS A 139 27.06 -17.30 -2.89
CA LYS A 139 28.01 -17.60 -1.81
C LYS A 139 28.67 -18.95 -2.10
N THR A 140 29.97 -18.94 -2.43
CA THR A 140 30.83 -20.12 -2.35
C THR A 140 31.54 -20.09 -1.02
N ASP A 141 31.39 -21.17 -0.24
CA ASP A 141 32.18 -21.42 0.96
C ASP A 141 33.67 -21.50 0.62
N THR A 142 34.48 -20.68 1.27
CA THR A 142 35.88 -20.99 1.51
C THR A 142 36.29 -20.34 2.84
N TYR A 143 36.47 -21.17 3.85
CA TYR A 143 37.17 -20.79 5.08
C TYR A 143 38.65 -20.61 4.75
N VAL A 144 39.18 -19.40 4.98
CA VAL A 144 40.60 -19.19 5.23
C VAL A 144 40.71 -18.34 6.49
N HIS A 145 41.53 -18.88 7.40
CA HIS A 145 41.81 -18.41 8.74
C HIS A 145 42.94 -17.37 8.66
N GLU A 146 42.73 -16.13 9.14
CA GLU A 146 43.83 -15.21 9.53
C GLU A 146 43.30 -13.93 10.19
N GLY A 147 43.68 -13.73 11.47
CA GLY A 147 43.93 -12.42 12.08
C GLY A 147 42.73 -11.56 12.52
N ALA A 148 42.48 -11.51 13.84
CA ALA A 148 41.73 -10.41 14.45
C ALA A 148 42.59 -9.12 14.39
N MET A 149 42.14 -8.12 13.62
CA MET A 149 42.69 -6.76 13.65
C MET A 149 41.55 -5.80 14.03
N GLU A 150 41.83 -4.87 14.95
CA GLU A 150 40.93 -3.91 15.62
C GLU A 150 40.19 -2.90 14.69
N GLY A 151 40.02 -3.21 13.41
CA GLY A 151 39.39 -2.33 12.43
C GLY A 151 37.88 -2.48 12.25
N GLN A 152 37.20 -3.36 12.99
CA GLN A 152 35.75 -3.57 12.84
C GLN A 152 34.93 -2.63 13.73
N VAL A 153 34.93 -1.33 13.40
CA VAL A 153 33.83 -0.44 13.79
C VAL A 153 32.91 -0.29 12.58
N SER A 154 31.75 -0.93 12.64
CA SER A 154 30.66 -0.66 11.72
C SER A 154 30.20 0.78 11.94
N GLN A 155 30.49 1.68 10.99
CA GLN A 155 29.84 2.99 10.95
C GLN A 155 28.36 2.80 10.61
N ARG A 156 27.56 2.40 11.60
CA ARG A 156 26.16 2.79 11.63
C ARG A 156 26.17 4.30 11.55
N GLY A 157 25.65 4.83 10.43
CA GLY A 157 25.60 6.27 10.19
C GLY A 157 25.11 7.01 11.43
N GLN A 158 25.74 8.13 11.73
CA GLN A 158 25.32 8.97 12.86
C GLN A 158 23.82 9.23 12.73
N ILE A 159 23.08 8.94 13.80
CA ILE A 159 21.67 9.29 13.88
C ILE A 159 21.61 10.81 13.72
N PRO A 160 20.91 11.35 12.71
CA PRO A 160 20.85 12.78 12.50
C PRO A 160 20.24 13.46 13.73
N GLN A 161 20.82 14.59 14.13
CA GLN A 161 20.36 15.33 15.31
C GLN A 161 18.90 15.74 15.13
N ARG A 162 18.11 15.62 16.20
CA ARG A 162 16.73 16.11 16.21
C ARG A 162 16.78 17.63 16.33
N ILE A 163 16.38 18.32 15.26
CA ILE A 163 16.31 19.78 15.19
C ILE A 163 14.84 20.18 15.18
N ASP A 164 14.46 21.17 15.98
CA ASP A 164 13.10 21.71 15.99
C ASP A 164 12.82 22.60 14.76
N ARG A 165 11.60 23.13 14.65
CA ARG A 165 11.21 24.01 13.53
C ARG A 165 11.93 25.37 13.53
N LEU A 166 12.68 25.69 14.57
CA LEU A 166 13.41 26.95 14.75
C LEU A 166 14.92 26.77 14.54
N GLY A 167 15.40 25.56 14.26
CA GLY A 167 16.81 25.27 14.03
C GLY A 167 17.59 24.90 15.29
N THR A 168 16.93 24.74 16.44
CA THR A 168 17.57 24.40 17.72
C THR A 168 17.69 22.88 17.86
N LYS A 169 18.84 22.40 18.33
CA LYS A 169 18.99 20.97 18.68
C LYS A 169 18.12 20.69 19.89
N VAL A 170 17.29 19.65 19.81
CA VAL A 170 16.38 19.25 20.91
C VAL A 170 17.16 18.91 22.18
N GLU A 171 18.40 18.45 22.04
CA GLU A 171 19.34 18.15 23.12
C GLU A 171 19.73 19.40 23.93
N ASP A 172 19.80 20.56 23.28
CA ASP A 172 20.16 21.84 23.90
C ASP A 172 18.98 22.47 24.66
N LEU A 173 17.75 21.97 24.44
CA LEU A 173 16.54 22.43 25.14
C LEU A 173 16.33 21.70 26.48
N ALA A 174 17.00 20.58 26.70
CA ALA A 174 16.97 19.86 27.97
C ALA A 174 18.10 20.36 28.87
N GLY A 175 17.76 21.31 29.75
CA GLY A 175 18.65 21.74 30.84
C GLY A 175 19.26 20.53 31.56
N THR A 176 20.57 20.61 31.77
CA THR A 176 21.44 19.59 32.38
C THR A 176 20.82 18.98 33.63
N GLY A 177 20.30 17.75 33.51
CA GLY A 177 20.09 16.88 34.66
C GLY A 177 21.43 16.65 35.32
N GLY A 178 21.58 17.09 36.57
CA GLY A 178 22.82 17.02 37.34
C GLY A 178 23.43 15.62 37.30
N HIS A 179 24.66 15.54 36.83
CA HIS A 179 25.47 14.33 36.89
C HIS A 179 26.19 14.33 38.24
N ASP A 180 25.54 13.82 39.29
CA ASP A 180 26.20 13.56 40.57
C ASP A 180 26.16 12.06 40.86
N ALA A 181 27.19 11.36 40.41
CA ALA A 181 27.62 10.11 41.01
C ALA A 181 29.15 10.17 41.19
N PRO A 182 29.67 10.34 42.42
CA PRO A 182 31.10 10.20 42.65
C PRO A 182 31.44 8.71 42.57
N GLY A 183 32.30 8.36 41.62
CA GLY A 183 32.85 7.02 41.51
C GLY A 183 33.69 6.66 42.73
N GLY A 184 33.45 5.45 43.24
CA GLY A 184 34.22 4.74 44.26
C GLY A 184 33.85 3.27 44.20
#